data_AF-Q0UNI5-F1
#
_entry.id   AF-Q0UNI5-F1
#
_cell.length_a   1.000
_cell.length_b   1.000
_cell.length_c   1.000
_cell.angle_alpha   90.00
_cell.angle_beta   90.00
_cell.angle_gamma   90.00
#
_symmetry.space_group_name_H-M   'P 1'
#
loop_
_entity.id
_entity.type
_entity.pdbx_description
1 polymer ?
#
loop_
_entity_poly.entity_id
_entity_poly.type
_entity_poly.pdbx_seq_one_letter_code
_entity_poly.pdbx_strand_id
1 'polypeptide(L)'
;MQSDFYVTLRPYTSGQALHAVFNTTEESILKQIKPPIAPLFNISSAATLEPLVDEVLECIRGRFDERFVGTGQIFDMGQWLQFFAFDVMGTMTFSKRYGFLDKGRDVGGMLGAIVDFMRTAAPAIKEKKEKMESKTSKSEGQIDFLTRYIELQKHNPSIPPWAPTAWTFSNVIAGSDSVGTCMRTMLYHLLAYPNTFDRLYKELLAAKTSRPFPSYSEVRELPYLEACVQEAIRVHPPFALPLERVVPDGGMTVLGYFLPGGTVIGGSPYVVNRDTSMFGEDAEFWRPERWLGGDAAHKRSLEASMLTVRASFGLLAVIALLTHNAVWCWTAYMSRATRRYSGNQETHSISGSDIRGKDLIYAVEERLLTVTDSTS
;
A
#
# COMPACT_ATOMS: atom_id res chain seq x y z
N MET A 1 3.92 18.20 -19.00
CA MET A 1 4.69 18.31 -17.73
C MET A 1 3.75 18.08 -16.54
N GLN A 2 4.26 17.79 -15.34
CA GLN A 2 3.43 17.82 -14.11
C GLN A 2 3.05 19.27 -13.77
N SER A 3 1.89 19.49 -13.16
CA SER A 3 1.45 20.84 -12.73
C SER A 3 2.07 21.26 -11.39
N ASP A 4 1.86 22.52 -11.02
CA ASP A 4 2.33 23.08 -9.74
C ASP A 4 1.70 22.43 -8.51
N PHE A 5 0.58 21.71 -8.66
CA PHE A 5 0.02 20.85 -7.62
C PHE A 5 1.07 19.90 -7.02
N TYR A 6 1.99 19.39 -7.84
CA TYR A 6 3.02 18.47 -7.37
C TYR A 6 4.08 19.14 -6.49
N VAL A 7 4.23 20.46 -6.55
CA VAL A 7 5.17 21.21 -5.70
C VAL A 7 4.80 21.06 -4.22
N THR A 8 3.50 21.00 -3.89
CA THR A 8 3.03 20.84 -2.50
C THR A 8 3.33 19.45 -1.93
N LEU A 9 3.63 18.47 -2.78
CA LEU A 9 3.96 17.10 -2.40
C LEU A 9 5.46 16.87 -2.23
N ARG A 10 6.29 17.91 -2.37
CA ARG A 10 7.75 17.80 -2.24
C ARG A 10 8.16 17.59 -0.78
N PRO A 11 9.10 16.67 -0.50
CA PRO A 11 9.78 16.68 0.79
C PRO A 11 10.54 17.98 0.97
N TYR A 12 10.70 18.42 2.21
CA TYR A 12 11.53 19.57 2.54
C TYR A 12 12.63 19.16 3.50
N THR A 13 13.86 19.58 3.20
CA THR A 13 14.96 19.56 4.16
C THR A 13 15.05 20.91 4.84
N SER A 14 16.17 21.20 5.50
CA SER A 14 16.48 22.50 6.04
C SER A 14 16.58 23.56 4.91
N GLY A 15 15.39 23.99 4.44
CA GLY A 15 15.00 25.16 3.63
C GLY A 15 15.16 25.08 2.14
N GLN A 16 15.13 23.87 1.60
CA GLN A 16 14.85 23.68 0.19
C GLN A 16 13.85 22.53 0.03
N ALA A 17 12.92 22.70 -0.91
CA ALA A 17 12.10 21.61 -1.39
C ALA A 17 13.01 20.65 -2.16
N LEU A 18 12.95 19.36 -1.83
CA LEU A 18 13.65 18.32 -2.54
C LEU A 18 12.82 17.84 -3.73
N HIS A 19 13.49 17.62 -4.85
CA HIS A 19 12.87 16.99 -6.00
C HIS A 19 12.83 15.48 -5.79
N ALA A 20 11.64 14.90 -5.78
CA ALA A 20 11.47 13.46 -5.78
C ALA A 20 10.90 12.98 -7.11
N VAL A 21 11.01 11.68 -7.35
CA VAL A 21 10.68 11.04 -8.63
C VAL A 21 9.20 11.23 -9.01
N PHE A 22 8.32 11.36 -8.01
CA PHE A 22 6.87 11.46 -8.23
C PHE A 22 6.33 12.90 -8.27
N ASN A 23 7.10 13.89 -7.83
CA ASN A 23 6.61 15.26 -7.60
C ASN A 23 7.50 16.36 -8.23
N THR A 24 8.54 15.97 -8.96
CA THR A 24 9.35 16.91 -9.73
C THR A 24 8.58 17.34 -10.98
N THR A 25 8.38 18.65 -11.12
CA THR A 25 7.78 19.24 -12.31
C THR A 25 8.78 19.40 -13.45
N GLU A 26 10.07 19.35 -13.13
CA GLU A 26 11.19 19.50 -14.06
C GLU A 26 11.60 18.18 -14.70
N GLU A 27 11.51 18.11 -16.03
CA GLU A 27 11.81 16.91 -16.81
C GLU A 27 13.31 16.59 -16.84
N SER A 28 14.18 17.61 -16.83
CA SER A 28 15.64 17.46 -16.75
C SER A 28 16.06 16.73 -15.47
N ILE A 29 15.54 17.17 -14.33
CA ILE A 29 15.78 16.55 -13.03
C ILE A 29 15.20 15.13 -13.01
N LEU A 30 13.99 14.91 -13.52
CA LEU A 30 13.40 13.58 -13.58
C LEU A 30 14.26 12.60 -14.39
N LYS A 31 14.78 13.04 -15.55
CA LYS A 31 15.70 12.26 -16.40
C LYS A 31 17.02 11.96 -15.71
N GLN A 32 17.47 12.81 -14.79
CA GLN A 32 18.69 12.62 -14.01
C GLN A 32 18.49 11.62 -12.86
N ILE A 33 17.38 11.73 -12.12
CA ILE A 33 17.20 11.00 -10.85
C ILE A 33 16.44 9.67 -11.00
N LYS A 34 15.61 9.48 -12.04
CA LYS A 34 14.78 8.27 -12.20
C LYS A 34 15.54 7.07 -12.77
N PRO A 35 16.34 7.19 -13.86
CA PRO A 35 17.00 6.01 -14.44
C PRO A 35 17.93 5.26 -13.48
N PRO A 36 18.74 5.91 -12.62
CA PRO A 36 19.64 5.20 -11.72
C PRO A 36 18.92 4.31 -10.70
N ILE A 37 17.77 4.73 -10.19
CA ILE A 37 17.03 3.99 -9.15
C ILE A 37 16.08 2.94 -9.73
N ALA A 38 15.64 3.08 -10.98
CA ALA A 38 14.62 2.22 -11.58
C ALA A 38 14.95 0.70 -11.51
N PRO A 39 16.21 0.25 -11.71
CA PRO A 39 16.55 -1.17 -11.59
C PRO A 39 16.33 -1.75 -10.18
N LEU A 40 16.42 -0.93 -9.13
CA LEU A 40 16.22 -1.38 -7.74
C LEU A 40 14.76 -1.79 -7.47
N PHE A 41 13.84 -1.35 -8.32
CA PHE A 41 12.42 -1.62 -8.25
C PHE A 41 11.98 -2.56 -9.39
N ASN A 42 12.80 -3.54 -9.76
CA ASN A 42 12.33 -4.66 -10.58
C ASN A 42 12.04 -5.88 -9.70
N ILE A 43 11.33 -6.87 -10.25
CA ILE A 43 10.91 -8.09 -9.53
C ILE A 43 12.13 -8.80 -8.92
N SER A 44 13.22 -8.94 -9.67
CA SER A 44 14.43 -9.63 -9.19
C SER A 44 15.05 -8.93 -7.98
N SER A 45 15.11 -7.61 -7.98
CA SER A 45 15.61 -6.81 -6.85
C SER A 45 14.64 -6.82 -5.69
N ALA A 46 13.33 -6.78 -5.93
CA ALA A 46 12.31 -6.86 -4.89
C ALA A 46 12.35 -8.20 -4.14
N ALA A 47 12.57 -9.31 -4.84
CA ALA A 47 12.71 -10.64 -4.24
C ALA A 47 13.89 -10.71 -3.25
N THR A 48 14.97 -9.94 -3.46
CA THR A 48 16.10 -9.89 -2.49
C THR A 48 15.74 -9.27 -1.15
N LEU A 49 14.59 -8.60 -1.05
CA LEU A 49 14.10 -7.94 0.16
C LEU A 49 13.11 -8.81 0.95
N GLU A 50 12.70 -9.98 0.44
CA GLU A 50 11.78 -10.91 1.11
C GLU A 50 12.18 -11.23 2.56
N PRO A 51 13.46 -11.51 2.89
CA PRO A 51 13.83 -11.80 4.27
C PRO A 51 13.55 -10.65 5.25
N LEU A 52 13.60 -9.40 4.77
CA LEU A 52 13.27 -8.21 5.57
C LEU A 52 11.76 -8.13 5.83
N VAL A 53 10.95 -8.57 4.88
CA VAL A 53 9.49 -8.65 5.02
C VAL A 53 9.11 -9.75 6.01
N ASP A 54 9.75 -10.92 5.91
CA ASP A 54 9.52 -12.08 6.78
C ASP A 54 9.79 -11.75 8.26
N GLU A 55 10.79 -10.92 8.55
CA GLU A 55 11.04 -10.43 9.91
C GLU A 55 9.82 -9.68 10.49
N VAL A 56 9.20 -8.82 9.68
CA VAL A 56 8.04 -8.02 10.11
C VAL A 56 6.78 -8.88 10.19
N LEU A 57 6.62 -9.86 9.29
CA LEU A 57 5.53 -10.84 9.35
C LEU A 57 5.59 -11.69 10.62
N GLU A 58 6.79 -12.10 11.03
CA GLU A 58 6.99 -12.81 12.29
C GLU A 58 6.63 -11.92 13.48
N CYS A 59 6.98 -10.62 13.42
CA CYS A 59 6.61 -9.64 14.45
C CYS A 59 5.09 -9.48 14.59
N ILE A 60 4.36 -9.19 13.51
CA ILE A 60 2.90 -9.01 13.60
C ILE A 60 2.21 -10.29 14.06
N ARG A 61 2.65 -11.47 13.58
CA ARG A 61 2.14 -12.76 14.03
C ARG A 61 2.32 -12.94 15.54
N GLY A 62 3.54 -12.72 16.04
CA GLY A 62 3.83 -12.81 17.46
C GLY A 62 2.99 -11.85 18.30
N ARG A 63 2.77 -10.62 17.83
CA ARG A 63 1.94 -9.62 18.54
C ARG A 63 0.46 -9.99 18.53
N PHE A 64 -0.05 -10.56 17.45
CA PHE A 64 -1.42 -11.03 17.41
C PHE A 64 -1.62 -12.23 18.34
N ASP A 65 -0.69 -13.20 18.32
CA ASP A 65 -0.72 -14.36 19.21
C ASP A 65 -0.64 -13.95 20.69
N GLU A 66 0.21 -12.97 21.03
CA GLU A 66 0.37 -12.48 22.40
C GLU A 66 -0.84 -11.66 22.91
N ARG A 67 -1.37 -10.76 22.08
CA ARG A 67 -2.31 -9.72 22.53
C ARG A 67 -3.77 -10.07 22.29
N PHE A 68 -4.07 -10.79 21.22
CA PHE A 68 -5.44 -10.93 20.72
C PHE A 68 -5.92 -12.39 20.72
N VAL A 69 -5.03 -13.36 20.46
CA VAL A 69 -5.41 -14.77 20.52
C VAL A 69 -5.71 -15.19 21.95
N GLY A 70 -6.95 -15.62 22.19
CA GLY A 70 -7.39 -16.14 23.49
C GLY A 70 -7.74 -15.08 24.53
N THR A 71 -7.48 -13.79 24.26
CA THR A 71 -7.89 -12.68 25.14
C THR A 71 -9.29 -12.18 24.84
N GLY A 72 -9.79 -12.39 23.60
CA GLY A 72 -11.07 -11.86 23.15
C GLY A 72 -11.07 -10.35 22.91
N GLN A 73 -9.91 -9.69 22.99
CA GLN A 73 -9.81 -8.24 22.78
C GLN A 73 -10.06 -7.87 21.32
N ILE A 74 -10.90 -6.86 21.11
CA ILE A 74 -11.16 -6.25 19.80
C ILE A 74 -10.06 -5.23 19.50
N PHE A 75 -9.60 -5.19 18.25
CA PHE A 75 -8.60 -4.22 17.78
C PHE A 75 -8.94 -3.70 16.39
N ASP A 76 -8.40 -2.52 16.06
CA ASP A 76 -8.55 -1.92 14.73
C ASP A 76 -7.57 -2.57 13.74
N MET A 77 -8.07 -3.50 12.92
CA MET A 77 -7.27 -4.17 11.90
C MET A 77 -6.66 -3.18 10.90
N GLY A 78 -7.39 -2.15 10.49
CA GLY A 78 -6.89 -1.17 9.52
C GLY A 78 -5.66 -0.43 10.06
N GLN A 79 -5.68 -0.09 11.35
CA GLN A 79 -4.55 0.53 12.02
C GLN A 79 -3.33 -0.42 12.09
N TRP A 80 -3.53 -1.70 12.43
CA TRP A 80 -2.44 -2.67 12.49
C TRP A 80 -1.83 -2.99 11.11
N LEU A 81 -2.64 -2.99 10.04
CA LEU A 81 -2.15 -3.12 8.67
C LEU A 81 -1.33 -1.90 8.25
N GLN A 82 -1.72 -0.70 8.69
CA GLN A 82 -0.91 0.51 8.49
C GLN A 82 0.42 0.41 9.24
N PHE A 83 0.41 0.01 10.51
CA PHE A 83 1.62 -0.23 11.30
C PHE A 83 2.54 -1.24 10.65
N PHE A 84 1.98 -2.33 10.13
CA PHE A 84 2.71 -3.34 9.37
C PHE A 84 3.37 -2.73 8.14
N ALA A 85 2.63 -1.99 7.31
CA ALA A 85 3.18 -1.36 6.11
C ALA A 85 4.35 -0.41 6.42
N PHE A 86 4.23 0.39 7.49
CA PHE A 86 5.29 1.28 7.94
C PHE A 86 6.52 0.51 8.44
N ASP A 87 6.33 -0.50 9.29
CA ASP A 87 7.45 -1.29 9.79
C ASP A 87 8.16 -2.05 8.67
N VAL A 88 7.43 -2.61 7.69
CA VAL A 88 8.04 -3.24 6.52
C VAL A 88 8.87 -2.24 5.71
N MET A 89 8.31 -1.08 5.37
CA MET A 89 9.04 -0.08 4.60
C MET A 89 10.24 0.49 5.37
N GLY A 90 10.13 0.62 6.70
CA GLY A 90 11.24 0.95 7.57
C GLY A 90 12.36 -0.09 7.49
N THR A 91 12.02 -1.37 7.62
CA THR A 91 12.99 -2.48 7.54
C THR A 91 13.63 -2.56 6.16
N MET A 92 12.85 -2.46 5.08
CA MET A 92 13.38 -2.51 3.70
C MET A 92 14.27 -1.31 3.35
N THR A 93 14.05 -0.17 3.99
CA THR A 93 14.77 1.08 3.70
C THR A 93 16.01 1.25 4.58
N PHE A 94 15.93 0.89 5.86
CA PHE A 94 16.96 1.19 6.87
C PHE A 94 17.52 -0.07 7.57
N SER A 95 17.14 -1.27 7.13
CA SER A 95 17.41 -2.53 7.85
C SER A 95 16.97 -2.49 9.31
N LYS A 96 15.93 -1.70 9.62
CA LYS A 96 15.46 -1.46 10.98
C LYS A 96 13.96 -1.13 11.00
N ARG A 97 13.21 -1.88 11.80
CA ARG A 97 11.80 -1.58 12.12
C ARG A 97 11.68 -0.24 12.87
N TYR A 98 10.62 0.51 12.61
CA TYR A 98 10.29 1.72 13.39
C TYR A 98 9.72 1.36 14.77
N GLY A 99 9.07 0.20 14.87
CA GLY A 99 8.50 -0.36 16.09
C GLY A 99 7.02 -0.04 16.27
N PHE A 100 6.29 0.22 15.20
CA PHE A 100 4.84 0.43 15.25
C PHE A 100 4.13 -0.82 15.77
N LEU A 101 4.50 -1.99 15.26
CA LEU A 101 3.94 -3.27 15.70
C LEU A 101 4.33 -3.63 17.13
N ASP A 102 5.57 -3.33 17.53
CA ASP A 102 6.04 -3.61 18.90
C ASP A 102 5.23 -2.85 19.94
N LYS A 103 4.93 -1.58 19.66
CA LYS A 103 4.20 -0.71 20.59
C LYS A 103 2.68 -0.78 20.39
N GLY A 104 2.22 -1.18 19.21
CA GLY A 104 0.81 -1.14 18.83
C GLY A 104 0.25 0.28 18.79
N ARG A 105 1.07 1.28 18.42
CA ARG A 105 0.68 2.69 18.35
C ARG A 105 1.55 3.47 17.36
N ASP A 106 1.10 4.65 16.98
CA ASP A 106 1.88 5.59 16.16
C ASP A 106 3.19 5.99 16.88
N VAL A 107 4.33 5.62 16.28
CA VAL A 107 5.65 5.86 16.87
C VAL A 107 6.20 7.18 16.37
N GLY A 108 6.52 8.07 17.33
CA GLY A 108 7.05 9.39 17.00
C GLY A 108 6.00 10.35 16.42
N GLY A 109 4.71 9.98 16.45
CA GLY A 109 3.63 10.75 15.84
C GLY A 109 3.78 10.84 14.32
N MET A 110 4.37 9.83 13.68
CA MET A 110 4.71 9.87 12.27
C MET A 110 3.46 9.79 11.38
N LEU A 111 2.49 8.93 11.73
CA LEU A 111 1.21 8.89 11.02
C LEU A 111 0.42 10.18 11.26
N GLY A 112 0.40 10.66 12.50
CA GLY A 112 -0.16 11.96 12.85
C GLY A 112 0.50 13.09 12.04
N ALA A 113 1.83 13.09 11.91
CA ALA A 113 2.58 14.07 11.14
C ALA A 113 2.33 13.97 9.63
N ILE A 114 2.02 12.78 9.09
CA ILE A 114 1.60 12.64 7.68
C ILE A 114 0.21 13.22 7.49
N VAL A 115 -0.73 12.92 8.39
CA VAL A 115 -2.09 13.48 8.34
C VAL A 115 -2.06 14.99 8.53
N ASP A 116 -1.28 15.47 9.50
CA ASP A 116 -1.05 16.89 9.73
C ASP A 116 -0.29 17.49 8.55
N PHE A 117 0.64 16.78 7.92
CA PHE A 117 1.30 17.27 6.71
C PHE A 117 0.27 17.44 5.58
N MET A 118 -0.57 16.45 5.32
CA MET A 118 -1.65 16.55 4.33
C MET A 118 -2.67 17.63 4.68
N ARG A 119 -2.88 17.95 5.97
CA ARG A 119 -3.84 18.95 6.45
C ARG A 119 -3.26 20.36 6.61
N THR A 120 -1.97 20.50 6.87
CA THR A 120 -1.32 21.74 7.35
C THR A 120 -0.01 22.09 6.65
N ALA A 121 0.55 21.23 5.79
CA ALA A 121 1.88 21.49 5.22
C ALA A 121 1.91 22.45 4.01
N ALA A 122 0.78 22.81 3.40
CA ALA A 122 0.82 23.85 2.37
C ALA A 122 1.36 25.21 2.89
N PRO A 123 1.07 25.64 4.15
CA PRO A 123 1.65 26.88 4.71
C PRO A 123 2.76 26.70 5.76
N ALA A 124 2.83 25.56 6.49
CA ALA A 124 3.62 25.45 7.73
C ALA A 124 5.09 25.03 7.55
N ILE A 125 5.50 24.65 6.34
CA ILE A 125 6.83 24.09 6.04
C ILE A 125 7.98 25.10 6.24
N LYS A 126 7.69 26.39 6.32
CA LYS A 126 8.69 27.45 6.51
C LYS A 126 9.26 27.51 7.93
N GLU A 127 8.55 26.99 8.94
CA GLU A 127 8.81 27.35 10.35
C GLU A 127 9.61 26.31 11.15
N LYS A 128 9.66 25.04 10.72
CA LYS A 128 10.17 23.95 11.57
C LYS A 128 11.60 23.49 11.23
N LYS A 129 12.42 24.43 10.78
CA LYS A 129 13.72 24.17 10.13
C LYS A 129 14.92 24.05 11.09
N GLU A 130 14.73 24.18 12.40
CA GLU A 130 15.85 24.44 13.33
C GLU A 130 16.15 23.36 14.37
N LYS A 131 15.53 22.16 14.34
CA LYS A 131 15.85 21.13 15.35
C LYS A 131 16.02 19.72 14.78
N MET A 132 17.29 19.37 14.54
CA MET A 132 18.00 18.14 14.97
C MET A 132 18.80 17.42 13.87
N GLU A 133 20.13 17.43 14.05
CA GLU A 133 21.07 16.33 13.76
C GLU A 133 21.58 15.85 15.15
N SER A 134 21.98 14.62 15.45
CA SER A 134 22.54 13.51 14.67
C SER A 134 22.43 12.22 15.52
N LYS A 135 22.52 11.04 14.88
CA LYS A 135 23.28 9.86 15.36
C LYS A 135 23.28 8.76 14.30
N THR A 136 24.47 8.24 13.96
CA THR A 136 24.67 7.16 12.99
C THR A 136 25.04 5.87 13.75
N SER A 137 24.43 4.75 13.39
CA SER A 137 24.88 3.41 13.79
C SER A 137 25.15 2.57 12.55
N LYS A 138 26.31 1.91 12.50
CA LYS A 138 26.66 0.90 11.49
C LYS A 138 25.95 -0.43 11.81
N SER A 139 25.34 -1.05 10.80
CA SER A 139 25.08 -2.50 10.79
C SER A 139 25.76 -3.10 9.56
N GLU A 140 26.56 -4.14 9.77
CA GLU A 140 27.09 -4.98 8.70
C GLU A 140 26.08 -6.08 8.37
N GLY A 141 25.85 -6.32 7.09
CA GLY A 141 25.30 -7.58 6.59
C GLY A 141 23.82 -7.61 6.17
N GLN A 142 23.32 -6.62 5.42
CA GLN A 142 22.16 -6.76 4.52
C GLN A 142 22.08 -5.55 3.57
N ILE A 143 21.70 -5.77 2.29
CA ILE A 143 21.70 -4.71 1.27
C ILE A 143 20.30 -4.06 1.18
N ASP A 144 20.04 -3.07 2.03
CA ASP A 144 18.81 -2.24 2.03
C ASP A 144 18.80 -1.15 0.94
N PHE A 145 17.67 -0.47 0.77
CA PHE A 145 17.53 0.60 -0.23
C PHE A 145 18.47 1.78 0.01
N LEU A 146 18.65 2.23 1.26
CA LEU A 146 19.51 3.38 1.56
C LEU A 146 20.96 3.09 1.17
N THR A 147 21.45 1.90 1.49
CA THR A 147 22.79 1.43 1.11
C THR A 147 22.95 1.47 -0.41
N ARG A 148 21.96 0.94 -1.16
CA ARG A 148 21.97 0.98 -2.63
C ARG A 148 21.94 2.41 -3.19
N TYR A 149 21.16 3.31 -2.58
CA TYR A 149 21.10 4.71 -3.01
C TYR A 149 22.44 5.43 -2.81
N ILE A 150 23.11 5.20 -1.68
CA ILE A 150 24.43 5.77 -1.38
C ILE A 150 25.49 5.21 -2.34
N GLU A 151 25.46 3.91 -2.63
CA GLU A 151 26.36 3.28 -3.61
C GLU A 151 26.16 3.83 -5.03
N LEU A 152 24.91 3.97 -5.47
CA LEU A 152 24.58 4.56 -6.77
C LEU A 152 25.14 5.98 -6.93
N GLN A 153 25.02 6.81 -5.89
CA GLN A 153 25.58 8.16 -5.90
C GLN A 153 27.11 8.15 -5.98
N LYS A 154 27.78 7.28 -5.22
CA LYS A 154 29.25 7.16 -5.25
C LYS A 154 29.77 6.78 -6.64
N HIS A 155 29.05 5.91 -7.34
CA HIS A 155 29.43 5.46 -8.69
C HIS A 155 28.98 6.38 -9.82
N ASN A 156 28.10 7.34 -9.55
CA ASN A 156 27.62 8.28 -10.55
C ASN A 156 27.62 9.73 -10.01
N PRO A 157 28.71 10.47 -10.21
CA PRO A 157 28.85 11.86 -9.75
C PRO A 157 27.84 12.84 -10.35
N SER A 158 27.11 12.45 -11.41
CA SER A 158 26.02 13.26 -11.95
C SER A 158 24.79 13.27 -11.03
N ILE A 159 24.70 12.37 -10.06
CA ILE A 159 23.58 12.31 -9.11
C ILE A 159 23.78 13.39 -8.03
N PRO A 160 22.80 14.30 -7.84
CA PRO A 160 22.93 15.35 -6.84
C PRO A 160 23.15 14.82 -5.40
N PRO A 161 23.90 15.52 -4.55
CA PRO A 161 24.13 15.15 -3.15
C PRO A 161 22.85 14.84 -2.34
N TRP A 162 21.77 15.56 -2.63
CA TRP A 162 20.48 15.45 -1.94
C TRP A 162 19.59 14.30 -2.44
N ALA A 163 19.91 13.67 -3.58
CA ALA A 163 19.04 12.70 -4.22
C ALA A 163 18.79 11.42 -3.38
N PRO A 164 19.80 10.81 -2.72
CA PRO A 164 19.56 9.67 -1.84
C PRO A 164 18.57 9.96 -0.71
N THR A 165 18.63 11.16 -0.12
CA THR A 165 17.68 11.61 0.91
C THR A 165 16.26 11.73 0.34
N ALA A 166 16.11 12.36 -0.83
CA ALA A 166 14.83 12.50 -1.50
C ALA A 166 14.21 11.15 -1.87
N TRP A 167 15.02 10.23 -2.40
CA TRP A 167 14.58 8.87 -2.75
C TRP A 167 14.14 8.08 -1.52
N THR A 168 14.91 8.16 -0.44
CA THR A 168 14.58 7.49 0.83
C THR A 168 13.24 7.97 1.38
N PHE A 169 13.04 9.29 1.47
CA PHE A 169 11.77 9.85 1.94
C PHE A 169 10.60 9.44 1.03
N SER A 170 10.79 9.59 -0.28
CA SER A 170 9.79 9.22 -1.26
C SER A 170 9.42 7.75 -1.20
N ASN A 171 10.40 6.86 -0.98
CA ASN A 171 10.19 5.42 -0.89
C ASN A 171 9.34 5.08 0.33
N VAL A 172 9.70 5.59 1.51
CA VAL A 172 9.00 5.31 2.78
C VAL A 172 7.55 5.80 2.72
N ILE A 173 7.32 7.06 2.34
CA ILE A 173 5.97 7.63 2.35
C ILE A 173 5.10 6.99 1.27
N ALA A 174 5.58 6.94 0.03
CA ALA A 174 4.79 6.39 -1.08
C ALA A 174 4.54 4.88 -0.90
N GLY A 175 5.51 4.14 -0.37
CA GLY A 175 5.37 2.69 -0.14
C GLY A 175 4.47 2.36 1.04
N SER A 176 4.62 3.03 2.19
CA SER A 176 3.90 2.59 3.40
C SER A 176 2.39 2.83 3.28
N ASP A 177 2.01 4.04 2.87
CA ASP A 177 0.60 4.44 2.85
C ASP A 177 -0.20 3.70 1.76
N SER A 178 0.44 3.49 0.60
CA SER A 178 -0.22 2.82 -0.51
C SER A 178 -0.42 1.32 -0.29
N VAL A 179 0.58 0.64 0.28
CA VAL A 179 0.48 -0.77 0.69
C VAL A 179 -0.59 -0.92 1.78
N GLY A 180 -0.54 -0.08 2.82
CA GLY A 180 -1.51 -0.09 3.92
C GLY A 180 -2.95 0.03 3.43
N THR A 181 -3.20 0.99 2.53
CA THR A 181 -4.51 1.21 1.91
C THR A 181 -4.99 0.00 1.09
N CYS A 182 -4.10 -0.59 0.29
CA CYS A 182 -4.42 -1.78 -0.50
C CYS A 182 -4.78 -2.99 0.39
N MET A 183 -3.94 -3.29 1.39
CA MET A 183 -4.19 -4.37 2.35
C MET A 183 -5.49 -4.17 3.11
N ARG A 184 -5.73 -2.95 3.61
CA ARG A 184 -6.94 -2.59 4.35
C ARG A 184 -8.18 -2.79 3.49
N THR A 185 -8.17 -2.28 2.26
CA THR A 185 -9.30 -2.37 1.34
C THR A 185 -9.63 -3.81 1.02
N MET A 186 -8.61 -4.58 0.63
CA MET A 186 -8.78 -5.98 0.28
C MET A 186 -9.29 -6.80 1.48
N LEU A 187 -8.68 -6.66 2.66
CA LEU A 187 -9.12 -7.40 3.85
C LEU A 187 -10.52 -7.00 4.29
N TYR A 188 -10.85 -5.70 4.26
CA TYR A 188 -12.21 -5.23 4.53
C TYR A 188 -13.23 -5.92 3.62
N HIS A 189 -12.99 -5.93 2.30
CA HIS A 189 -13.91 -6.56 1.36
C HIS A 189 -13.94 -8.07 1.47
N LEU A 190 -12.81 -8.75 1.68
CA LEU A 190 -12.81 -10.20 1.89
C LEU A 190 -13.64 -10.58 3.13
N LEU A 191 -13.54 -9.80 4.21
CA LEU A 191 -14.34 -10.03 5.42
C LEU A 191 -15.81 -9.69 5.23
N ALA A 192 -16.13 -8.62 4.48
CA ALA A 192 -17.50 -8.22 4.17
C ALA A 192 -18.20 -9.15 3.15
N TYR A 193 -17.43 -9.84 2.30
CA TYR A 193 -17.93 -10.74 1.26
C TYR A 193 -17.38 -12.17 1.43
N PRO A 194 -17.98 -12.99 2.34
CA PRO A 194 -17.43 -14.30 2.73
C PRO A 194 -17.18 -15.27 1.58
N ASN A 195 -17.99 -15.22 0.52
CA ASN A 195 -17.79 -16.07 -0.66
C ASN A 195 -16.43 -15.81 -1.35
N THR A 196 -16.00 -14.55 -1.38
CA THR A 196 -14.71 -14.18 -1.98
C THR A 196 -13.56 -14.58 -1.07
N PHE A 197 -13.70 -14.45 0.26
CA PHE A 197 -12.74 -14.98 1.22
C PHE A 197 -12.59 -16.50 1.12
N ASP A 198 -13.69 -17.24 1.11
CA ASP A 198 -13.68 -18.71 1.04
C ASP A 198 -13.02 -19.19 -0.26
N ARG A 199 -13.24 -18.48 -1.37
CA ARG A 199 -12.61 -18.80 -2.65
C ARG A 199 -11.10 -18.55 -2.62
N LEU A 200 -10.68 -17.39 -2.11
CA LEU A 200 -9.25 -17.08 -1.95
C LEU A 200 -8.57 -18.08 -1.02
N TYR A 201 -9.20 -18.41 0.10
CA TYR A 201 -8.69 -19.38 1.06
C TYR A 201 -8.48 -20.76 0.43
N LYS A 202 -9.43 -21.24 -0.40
CA LYS A 202 -9.29 -22.51 -1.12
C LYS A 202 -8.14 -22.48 -2.12
N GLU A 203 -7.93 -21.38 -2.84
CA GLU A 203 -6.79 -21.21 -3.74
C GLU A 203 -5.46 -21.28 -2.98
N LEU A 204 -5.33 -20.55 -1.87
CA LEU A 204 -4.14 -20.56 -1.02
C LEU A 204 -3.83 -21.94 -0.43
N LEU A 205 -4.86 -22.68 0.00
CA LEU A 205 -4.69 -24.05 0.49
C LEU A 205 -4.24 -25.01 -0.62
N ALA A 206 -4.79 -24.86 -1.83
CA ALA A 206 -4.47 -25.71 -2.97
C ALA A 206 -3.04 -25.47 -3.50
N ALA A 207 -2.53 -24.24 -3.37
CA ALA A 207 -1.20 -23.84 -3.84
C ALA A 207 -0.04 -24.55 -3.12
N LYS A 208 -0.25 -25.08 -1.90
CA LYS A 208 0.76 -25.79 -1.10
C LYS A 208 2.10 -25.05 -0.99
N THR A 209 2.02 -23.75 -0.74
CA THR A 209 3.19 -22.88 -0.65
C THR A 209 4.07 -23.20 0.56
N SER A 210 5.31 -22.71 0.51
CA SER A 210 6.28 -22.80 1.60
C SER A 210 5.79 -22.13 2.90
N ARG A 211 6.43 -22.53 4.01
CA ARG A 211 6.10 -22.11 5.38
C ARG A 211 7.38 -21.62 6.08
N PRO A 212 7.30 -20.69 7.06
CA PRO A 212 6.08 -20.10 7.62
C PRO A 212 5.42 -19.06 6.71
N PHE A 213 6.16 -18.49 5.76
CA PHE A 213 5.69 -17.52 4.79
C PHE A 213 6.06 -18.00 3.39
N PRO A 214 5.18 -17.81 2.39
CA PRO A 214 5.50 -18.17 1.02
C PRO A 214 6.41 -17.14 0.36
N SER A 215 7.24 -17.59 -0.59
CA SER A 215 8.02 -16.67 -1.43
C SER A 215 7.13 -15.99 -2.47
N TYR A 216 7.55 -14.83 -3.00
CA TYR A 216 6.83 -14.16 -4.08
C TYR A 216 6.57 -15.07 -5.27
N SER A 217 7.57 -15.86 -5.63
CA SER A 217 7.52 -16.74 -6.80
C SER A 217 6.40 -17.77 -6.72
N GLU A 218 6.02 -18.17 -5.50
CA GLU A 218 4.97 -19.15 -5.26
C GLU A 218 3.57 -18.54 -5.32
N VAL A 219 3.43 -17.27 -4.93
CA VAL A 219 2.12 -16.62 -4.79
C VAL A 219 1.74 -15.72 -5.97
N ARG A 220 2.72 -15.21 -6.73
CA ARG A 220 2.47 -14.27 -7.83
C ARG A 220 1.66 -14.85 -9.00
N GLU A 221 1.62 -16.17 -9.13
CA GLU A 221 0.90 -16.87 -10.19
C GLU A 221 -0.50 -17.29 -9.76
N LEU A 222 -0.94 -16.92 -8.54
CA LEU A 222 -2.26 -17.26 -8.02
C LEU A 222 -3.32 -16.32 -8.58
N PRO A 223 -4.21 -16.80 -9.47
CA PRO A 223 -5.07 -15.92 -10.26
C PRO A 223 -6.14 -15.20 -9.43
N TYR A 224 -6.72 -15.86 -8.42
CA TYR A 224 -7.76 -15.24 -7.59
C TYR A 224 -7.17 -14.24 -6.60
N LEU A 225 -6.00 -14.51 -6.04
CA LEU A 225 -5.25 -13.58 -5.21
C LEU A 225 -4.90 -12.30 -5.97
N GLU A 226 -4.33 -12.43 -7.17
CA GLU A 226 -4.04 -11.31 -8.06
C GLU A 226 -5.32 -10.51 -8.38
N ALA A 227 -6.42 -11.22 -8.69
CA ALA A 227 -7.72 -10.58 -8.93
C ALA A 227 -8.25 -9.78 -7.73
N CYS A 228 -8.05 -10.27 -6.51
CA CYS A 228 -8.42 -9.54 -5.29
C CYS A 228 -7.57 -8.28 -5.10
N VAL A 229 -6.27 -8.34 -5.39
CA VAL A 229 -5.37 -7.18 -5.30
C VAL A 229 -5.76 -6.13 -6.34
N GLN A 230 -5.98 -6.53 -7.59
CA GLN A 230 -6.41 -5.61 -8.65
C GLN A 230 -7.75 -4.95 -8.32
N GLU A 231 -8.73 -5.72 -7.83
CA GLU A 231 -10.04 -5.17 -7.45
C GLU A 231 -9.94 -4.22 -6.25
N ALA A 232 -9.05 -4.47 -5.30
CA ALA A 232 -8.82 -3.57 -4.16
C ALA A 232 -8.27 -2.21 -4.62
N ILE A 233 -7.27 -2.23 -5.52
CA ILE A 233 -6.69 -1.01 -6.09
C ILE A 233 -7.72 -0.27 -6.97
N ARG A 234 -8.60 -1.00 -7.67
CA ARG A 234 -9.66 -0.39 -8.48
C ARG A 234 -10.69 0.32 -7.60
N VAL A 235 -11.25 -0.38 -6.61
CA VAL A 235 -12.30 0.13 -5.73
C VAL A 235 -11.77 1.27 -4.85
N HIS A 236 -10.59 1.12 -4.27
CA HIS A 236 -9.98 2.14 -3.42
C HIS A 236 -8.55 2.42 -3.87
N PRO A 237 -8.37 3.26 -4.92
CA PRO A 237 -7.04 3.57 -5.43
C PRO A 237 -6.19 4.25 -4.36
N PRO A 238 -4.98 3.74 -4.07
CA PRO A 238 -4.12 4.33 -3.03
C PRO A 238 -3.76 5.79 -3.26
N PHE A 239 -3.75 6.23 -4.53
CA PHE A 239 -3.61 7.62 -4.89
C PHE A 239 -4.86 8.05 -5.67
N ALA A 240 -5.73 8.84 -5.05
CA ALA A 240 -6.93 9.42 -5.66
C ALA A 240 -6.76 10.90 -6.04
N LEU A 241 -5.50 11.33 -6.25
CA LEU A 241 -5.17 12.69 -6.67
C LEU A 241 -5.62 12.94 -8.11
N PRO A 242 -5.87 14.19 -8.54
CA PRO A 242 -6.29 14.51 -9.91
C PRO A 242 -5.23 14.23 -11.00
N LEU A 243 -4.03 13.77 -10.63
CA LEU A 243 -2.93 13.40 -11.53
C LEU A 243 -2.62 14.43 -12.63
N GLU A 244 -2.62 15.71 -12.25
CA GLU A 244 -2.63 16.83 -13.17
C GLU A 244 -1.42 16.89 -14.13
N ARG A 245 -1.68 17.33 -15.36
CA ARG A 245 -0.70 17.59 -16.40
C ARG A 245 -0.97 18.94 -17.04
N VAL A 246 0.10 19.63 -17.41
CA VAL A 246 0.03 20.88 -18.17
C VAL A 246 0.11 20.56 -19.66
N VAL A 247 -0.87 21.08 -20.42
CA VAL A 247 -0.90 21.02 -21.89
C VAL A 247 0.31 21.76 -22.46
N PRO A 248 1.07 21.17 -23.40
CA PRO A 248 2.29 21.77 -23.92
C PRO A 248 2.03 23.07 -24.70
N ASP A 249 3.10 23.83 -24.90
CA ASP A 249 3.08 25.01 -25.76
C ASP A 249 2.59 24.65 -27.17
N GLY A 250 1.73 25.49 -27.74
CA GLY A 250 1.04 25.20 -29.01
C GLY A 250 -0.31 24.48 -28.87
N GLY A 251 -0.66 24.01 -27.67
CA GLY A 251 -1.92 23.33 -27.40
C GLY A 251 -1.96 21.86 -27.86
N MET A 252 -3.06 21.18 -27.57
CA MET A 252 -3.26 19.78 -27.91
C MET A 252 -4.73 19.48 -28.15
N THR A 253 -5.04 18.69 -29.17
CA THR A 253 -6.41 18.17 -29.38
C THR A 253 -6.58 16.84 -28.66
N VAL A 254 -7.56 16.77 -27.75
CA VAL A 254 -7.91 15.55 -27.00
C VAL A 254 -9.39 15.26 -27.24
N LEU A 255 -9.71 14.05 -27.71
CA LEU A 255 -11.09 13.63 -28.01
C LEU A 255 -11.85 14.62 -28.95
N GLY A 256 -11.13 15.24 -29.88
CA GLY A 256 -11.70 16.23 -30.82
C GLY A 256 -11.79 17.66 -30.28
N TYR A 257 -11.44 17.91 -29.02
CA TYR A 257 -11.44 19.24 -28.41
C TYR A 257 -10.03 19.81 -28.35
N PHE A 258 -9.83 21.01 -28.89
CA PHE A 258 -8.54 21.71 -28.77
C PHE A 258 -8.40 22.35 -27.39
N LEU A 259 -7.32 21.98 -26.70
CA LEU A 259 -6.93 22.53 -25.41
C LEU A 259 -5.77 23.51 -25.62
N PRO A 260 -5.89 24.79 -25.22
CA PRO A 260 -4.80 25.75 -25.30
C PRO A 260 -3.60 25.33 -24.44
N GLY A 261 -2.39 25.69 -24.88
CA GLY A 261 -1.17 25.51 -24.08
C GLY A 261 -1.28 26.18 -22.71
N GLY A 262 -0.72 25.54 -21.68
CA GLY A 262 -0.83 25.99 -20.29
C GLY A 262 -2.10 25.53 -19.56
N THR A 263 -3.09 24.94 -20.24
CA THR A 263 -4.26 24.36 -19.59
C THR A 263 -3.85 23.20 -18.68
N VAL A 264 -4.34 23.17 -17.44
CA VAL A 264 -4.15 22.06 -16.51
C VAL A 264 -5.29 21.06 -16.67
N ILE A 265 -4.95 19.81 -16.98
CA ILE A 265 -5.89 18.70 -17.11
C ILE A 265 -5.54 17.59 -16.13
N GLY A 266 -6.55 16.93 -15.58
CA GLY A 266 -6.39 15.84 -14.62
C GLY A 266 -7.54 14.87 -14.70
N GLY A 267 -7.34 13.66 -14.19
CA GLY A 267 -8.37 12.65 -14.03
C GLY A 267 -8.38 12.16 -12.60
N SER A 268 -9.56 11.92 -12.04
CA SER A 268 -9.69 11.29 -10.72
C SER A 268 -9.62 9.77 -10.87
N PRO A 269 -8.61 9.08 -10.30
CA PRO A 269 -8.55 7.63 -10.24
C PRO A 269 -9.81 7.01 -9.67
N TYR A 270 -10.38 7.65 -8.64
CA TYR A 270 -11.59 7.18 -7.98
C TYR A 270 -12.77 7.09 -8.95
N VAL A 271 -12.95 8.12 -9.79
CA VAL A 271 -14.04 8.20 -10.78
C VAL A 271 -13.75 7.32 -11.99
N VAL A 272 -12.55 7.38 -12.56
CA VAL A 272 -12.21 6.61 -13.78
C VAL A 272 -12.28 5.11 -13.52
N ASN A 273 -11.84 4.65 -12.35
CA ASN A 273 -11.90 3.23 -11.99
C ASN A 273 -13.33 2.71 -11.72
N ARG A 274 -14.35 3.58 -11.83
CA ARG A 274 -15.79 3.28 -11.68
C ARG A 274 -16.59 3.50 -12.96
N ASP A 275 -15.93 3.81 -14.07
CA ASP A 275 -16.60 3.96 -15.36
C ASP A 275 -17.30 2.65 -15.75
N THR A 276 -18.63 2.67 -15.81
CA THR A 276 -19.46 1.50 -16.11
C THR A 276 -19.25 1.00 -17.53
N SER A 277 -18.82 1.86 -18.45
CA SER A 277 -18.49 1.46 -19.83
C SER A 277 -17.27 0.53 -19.90
N MET A 278 -16.37 0.64 -18.92
CA MET A 278 -15.14 -0.16 -18.84
C MET A 278 -15.25 -1.30 -17.84
N PHE A 279 -15.83 -1.04 -16.67
CA PHE A 279 -15.86 -1.99 -15.57
C PHE A 279 -17.22 -2.68 -15.41
N GLY A 280 -18.22 -2.36 -16.23
CA GLY A 280 -19.57 -2.92 -16.17
C GLY A 280 -20.49 -2.15 -15.21
N GLU A 281 -21.79 -2.46 -15.27
CA GLU A 281 -22.83 -1.82 -14.43
C GLU A 281 -22.59 -2.02 -12.92
N ASP A 282 -21.85 -3.07 -12.55
CA ASP A 282 -21.46 -3.39 -11.19
C ASP A 282 -20.10 -2.76 -10.78
N ALA A 283 -19.65 -1.69 -11.46
CA ALA A 283 -18.37 -1.03 -11.20
C ALA A 283 -18.23 -0.49 -9.77
N GLU A 284 -19.32 -0.14 -9.07
CA GLU A 284 -19.26 0.30 -7.68
C GLU A 284 -19.00 -0.84 -6.69
N PHE A 285 -19.21 -2.09 -7.09
CA PHE A 285 -19.20 -3.23 -6.20
C PHE A 285 -17.90 -4.03 -6.27
N TRP A 286 -17.54 -4.63 -5.13
CA TRP A 286 -16.43 -5.56 -5.02
C TRP A 286 -16.72 -6.85 -5.79
N ARG A 287 -15.97 -7.10 -6.86
CA ARG A 287 -16.06 -8.35 -7.63
C ARG A 287 -14.72 -8.72 -8.26
N PRO A 288 -13.85 -9.44 -7.52
CA PRO A 288 -12.59 -9.96 -8.05
C PRO A 288 -12.75 -10.78 -9.33
N GLU A 289 -13.89 -11.44 -9.51
CA GLU A 289 -14.21 -12.22 -10.72
C GLU A 289 -14.13 -11.42 -12.03
N ARG A 290 -14.20 -10.09 -11.99
CA ARG A 290 -14.07 -9.23 -13.18
C ARG A 290 -12.71 -9.38 -13.87
N TRP A 291 -11.69 -9.74 -13.09
CA TRP A 291 -10.32 -9.97 -13.54
C TRP A 291 -10.11 -11.40 -14.05
N LEU A 292 -11.14 -12.25 -14.00
CA LEU A 292 -11.09 -13.67 -14.31
C LEU A 292 -12.03 -14.03 -15.47
N GLY A 293 -11.66 -15.03 -16.26
CA GLY A 293 -12.55 -15.63 -17.26
C GLY A 293 -12.68 -14.89 -18.60
N GLY A 294 -11.93 -13.81 -18.81
CA GLY A 294 -11.72 -13.22 -20.14
C GLY A 294 -10.49 -13.82 -20.84
N ASP A 295 -10.31 -13.46 -22.12
CA ASP A 295 -9.02 -13.69 -22.78
C ASP A 295 -7.93 -12.77 -22.19
N ALA A 296 -6.67 -12.99 -22.57
CA ALA A 296 -5.58 -12.13 -22.11
C ALA A 296 -5.75 -10.67 -22.56
N ALA A 297 -6.56 -10.40 -23.60
CA ALA A 297 -6.84 -9.05 -24.07
C ALA A 297 -7.81 -8.31 -23.14
N HIS A 298 -8.82 -8.99 -22.59
CA HIS A 298 -9.75 -8.45 -21.60
C HIS A 298 -9.01 -7.95 -20.37
N LYS A 299 -8.16 -8.79 -19.76
CA LYS A 299 -7.36 -8.40 -18.58
C LYS A 299 -6.49 -7.18 -18.88
N ARG A 300 -5.78 -7.19 -20.03
CA ARG A 300 -4.95 -6.04 -20.46
C ARG A 300 -5.77 -4.77 -20.68
N SER A 301 -7.00 -4.90 -21.19
CA SER A 301 -7.90 -3.76 -21.39
C SER A 301 -8.28 -3.15 -20.05
N LEU A 302 -8.68 -3.96 -19.06
CA LEU A 302 -9.01 -3.47 -17.72
C LEU A 302 -7.80 -2.80 -17.05
N GLU A 303 -6.63 -3.43 -17.14
CA GLU A 303 -5.37 -2.88 -16.61
C GLU A 303 -5.00 -1.55 -17.27
N ALA A 304 -5.23 -1.41 -18.59
CA ALA A 304 -4.97 -0.19 -19.33
C ALA A 304 -5.96 0.93 -19.02
N SER A 305 -7.21 0.59 -18.67
CA SER A 305 -8.26 1.53 -18.30
C SER A 305 -8.14 2.04 -16.87
N MET A 306 -7.41 1.35 -16.00
CA MET A 306 -7.18 1.82 -14.63
C MET A 306 -6.29 3.06 -14.62
N LEU A 307 -6.84 4.18 -14.12
CA LEU A 307 -6.08 5.38 -13.85
C LEU A 307 -5.39 5.27 -12.49
N THR A 308 -4.46 4.33 -12.37
CA THR A 308 -3.57 4.24 -11.21
C THR A 308 -2.21 4.80 -11.58
N VAL A 309 -1.52 5.44 -10.64
CA VAL A 309 -0.11 5.76 -10.83
C VAL A 309 0.60 4.43 -11.07
N ARG A 310 0.95 4.12 -12.33
CA ARG A 310 1.97 3.13 -12.68
C ARG A 310 3.31 3.67 -12.18
N ALA A 311 3.45 3.75 -10.86
CA ALA A 311 4.73 3.87 -10.20
C ALA A 311 5.47 2.62 -10.65
N SER A 312 6.52 2.85 -11.45
CA SER A 312 7.52 1.90 -11.91
C SER A 312 7.36 0.53 -11.25
N PHE A 313 6.87 -0.46 -12.00
CA PHE A 313 6.51 -1.86 -11.69
C PHE A 313 6.99 -2.54 -10.38
N GLY A 314 8.05 -2.11 -9.72
CA GLY A 314 8.51 -2.66 -8.44
C GLY A 314 7.75 -2.20 -7.20
N LEU A 315 7.12 -1.02 -7.17
CA LEU A 315 6.32 -0.65 -6.00
C LEU A 315 5.07 -1.54 -5.90
N LEU A 316 4.44 -1.85 -7.03
CA LEU A 316 3.36 -2.84 -7.11
C LEU A 316 3.84 -4.26 -6.79
N ALA A 317 5.06 -4.64 -7.18
CA ALA A 317 5.62 -5.94 -6.79
C ALA A 317 5.83 -6.04 -5.28
N VAL A 318 6.30 -4.97 -4.63
CA VAL A 318 6.40 -4.88 -3.16
C VAL A 318 5.01 -4.85 -2.53
N ILE A 319 4.07 -4.04 -3.01
CA ILE A 319 2.67 -4.05 -2.54
C ILE A 319 2.07 -5.45 -2.67
N ALA A 320 2.27 -6.13 -3.79
CA ALA A 320 1.84 -7.51 -3.99
C ALA A 320 2.50 -8.43 -2.95
N LEU A 321 3.83 -8.51 -2.90
CA LEU A 321 4.62 -9.23 -1.88
C LEU A 321 4.06 -9.08 -0.46
N LEU A 322 3.86 -7.84 -0.01
CA LEU A 322 3.40 -7.51 1.34
C LEU A 322 1.94 -7.89 1.57
N THR A 323 1.10 -7.62 0.59
CA THR A 323 -0.34 -7.87 0.66
C THR A 323 -0.63 -9.38 0.58
N HIS A 324 0.13 -10.12 -0.22
CA HIS A 324 0.02 -11.57 -0.38
C HIS A 324 0.46 -12.28 0.90
N ASN A 325 1.61 -11.91 1.47
CA ASN A 325 2.10 -12.55 2.69
C ASN A 325 1.28 -12.14 3.94
N ALA A 326 0.79 -10.90 4.00
CA ALA A 326 -0.11 -10.46 5.06
C ALA A 326 -1.46 -11.20 5.02
N VAL A 327 -2.04 -11.42 3.84
CA VAL A 327 -3.25 -12.25 3.69
C VAL A 327 -2.99 -13.70 4.06
N TRP A 328 -1.84 -14.25 3.70
CA TRP A 328 -1.50 -15.61 4.07
C TRP A 328 -1.39 -15.75 5.59
N CYS A 329 -0.68 -14.82 6.26
CA CYS A 329 -0.65 -14.74 7.71
C CYS A 329 -2.04 -14.62 8.32
N TRP A 330 -2.90 -13.78 7.75
CA TRP A 330 -4.25 -13.57 8.25
C TRP A 330 -5.15 -14.81 8.06
N THR A 331 -5.13 -15.42 6.89
CA THR A 331 -5.89 -16.65 6.62
C THR A 331 -5.41 -17.81 7.48
N ALA A 332 -4.09 -17.92 7.71
CA ALA A 332 -3.51 -18.88 8.64
C ALA A 332 -3.89 -18.59 10.10
N TYR A 333 -3.89 -17.30 10.49
CA TYR A 333 -4.32 -16.83 11.81
C TYR A 333 -5.79 -17.16 12.06
N MET A 334 -6.68 -16.74 11.16
CA MET A 334 -8.12 -17.01 11.25
C MET A 334 -8.37 -18.51 11.30
N SER A 335 -7.70 -19.30 10.46
CA SER A 335 -7.80 -20.77 10.51
C SER A 335 -7.43 -21.36 11.87
N ARG A 336 -6.43 -20.80 12.56
CA ARG A 336 -5.99 -21.26 13.89
C ARG A 336 -6.94 -20.78 14.98
N ALA A 337 -7.37 -19.51 14.91
CA ALA A 337 -8.33 -18.92 15.83
C ALA A 337 -9.65 -19.70 15.80
N THR A 338 -10.19 -19.98 14.60
CA THR A 338 -11.44 -20.75 14.43
C THR A 338 -11.31 -22.18 14.96
N ARG A 339 -10.20 -22.89 14.67
CA ARG A 339 -9.97 -24.26 15.18
C ARG A 339 -9.86 -24.33 16.70
N ARG A 340 -9.29 -23.30 17.34
CA ARG A 340 -9.11 -23.26 18.80
C ARG A 340 -10.39 -22.82 19.51
N TYR A 341 -11.18 -21.93 18.90
CA TYR A 341 -12.51 -21.58 19.37
C TYR A 341 -13.46 -22.79 19.32
N SER A 342 -13.40 -23.58 18.24
CA SER A 342 -14.18 -24.83 18.12
C SER A 342 -13.71 -25.95 19.06
N GLY A 343 -12.47 -25.91 19.53
CA GLY A 343 -11.93 -26.88 20.49
C GLY A 343 -12.25 -26.56 21.96
N ASN A 344 -12.67 -25.34 22.27
CA ASN A 344 -13.00 -24.86 23.61
C ASN A 344 -14.52 -24.83 23.91
N GLN A 345 -15.38 -25.21 22.96
CA GLN A 345 -16.79 -25.41 23.26
C GLN A 345 -17.03 -26.84 23.77
N GLU A 346 -17.15 -26.98 25.09
CA GLU A 346 -17.91 -28.07 25.68
C GLU A 346 -19.33 -28.08 25.06
N THR A 347 -19.69 -29.26 24.53
CA THR A 347 -21.02 -29.71 24.12
C THR A 347 -22.19 -28.74 24.37
N HIS A 348 -22.39 -27.80 23.46
CA HIS A 348 -23.72 -27.30 23.15
C HIS A 348 -23.90 -27.32 21.63
N SER A 349 -24.90 -28.06 21.17
CA SER A 349 -25.24 -28.22 19.77
C SER A 349 -25.67 -26.88 19.18
N ILE A 350 -24.72 -26.15 18.61
CA ILE A 350 -24.98 -24.96 17.79
C ILE A 350 -24.84 -25.40 16.33
N SER A 351 -25.91 -25.21 15.57
CA SER A 351 -25.99 -25.64 14.17
C SER A 351 -24.89 -24.97 13.32
N GLY A 352 -24.31 -25.71 12.38
CA GLY A 352 -23.11 -25.34 11.60
C GLY A 352 -23.25 -24.12 10.66
N SER A 353 -24.30 -23.31 10.81
CA SER A 353 -24.54 -22.05 10.12
C SER A 353 -24.17 -20.80 10.93
N ASP A 354 -23.92 -20.88 12.24
CA ASP A 354 -23.74 -19.68 13.08
C ASP A 354 -22.29 -19.20 13.29
N ILE A 355 -21.26 -20.00 12.98
CA ILE A 355 -19.85 -19.63 13.28
C ILE A 355 -19.13 -18.96 12.08
N ARG A 356 -19.86 -18.42 11.10
CA ARG A 356 -19.25 -17.81 9.91
C ARG A 356 -19.61 -16.33 9.80
N GLY A 357 -18.68 -15.48 10.25
CA GLY A 357 -18.63 -14.05 9.93
C GLY A 357 -19.52 -13.12 10.75
N LYS A 358 -20.65 -13.59 11.30
CA LYS A 358 -21.63 -12.69 11.95
C LYS A 358 -21.09 -12.01 13.21
N ASP A 359 -20.45 -12.72 14.12
CA ASP A 359 -19.99 -12.12 15.40
C ASP A 359 -18.81 -11.14 15.24
N LEU A 360 -18.07 -11.21 14.12
CA LEU A 360 -16.99 -10.23 13.82
C LEU A 360 -17.50 -9.02 13.03
N ILE A 361 -18.58 -9.17 12.27
CA ILE A 361 -19.22 -8.10 11.49
C ILE A 361 -20.12 -7.23 12.39
N TYR A 362 -20.78 -7.81 13.42
CA TYR A 362 -21.60 -7.05 14.37
C TYR A 362 -20.83 -5.95 15.12
N ALA A 363 -19.50 -6.10 15.29
CA ALA A 363 -18.68 -5.06 15.93
C ALA A 363 -18.41 -3.82 15.03
N VAL A 364 -18.67 -3.91 13.72
CA VAL A 364 -18.46 -2.80 12.77
C VAL A 364 -19.77 -2.06 12.46
N GLU A 365 -20.93 -2.74 12.47
CA GLU A 365 -22.22 -2.10 12.20
C GLU A 365 -22.81 -1.33 13.40
N GLU A 366 -22.57 -1.74 14.65
CA GLU A 366 -23.20 -1.10 15.83
C GLU A 366 -22.68 0.33 16.11
N ARG A 367 -21.51 0.69 15.55
CA ARG A 367 -20.91 2.02 15.70
C ARG A 367 -21.18 2.99 14.55
N LEU A 368 -21.69 2.51 13.41
CA LEU A 368 -22.08 3.37 12.28
C LEU A 368 -23.55 3.82 12.36
N LEU A 369 -24.39 3.11 13.13
CA LEU A 369 -25.80 3.47 13.32
C LEU A 369 -26.08 4.30 14.59
N THR A 370 -25.14 4.38 15.55
CA THR A 370 -25.35 5.08 16.83
C THR A 370 -24.90 6.55 16.84
N VAL A 371 -24.43 7.11 15.71
CA VAL A 371 -24.00 8.52 15.60
C VAL A 371 -25.09 9.46 15.05
N THR A 372 -26.31 8.96 14.78
CA THR A 372 -27.40 9.82 14.28
C THR A 372 -28.57 10.10 15.24
N ASP A 373 -28.63 9.46 16.41
CA ASP A 373 -29.72 9.69 17.38
C ASP A 373 -29.20 9.99 18.79
N SER A 374 -28.70 11.20 19.01
CA SER A 374 -28.72 11.86 20.33
C SER A 374 -28.35 13.35 20.22
N THR A 375 -29.18 14.11 19.52
CA THR A 375 -29.34 15.55 19.80
C THR A 375 -30.83 15.86 19.85
N SER A 376 -31.36 15.81 21.07
CA SER A 376 -32.61 16.46 21.48
C SER A 376 -32.38 17.04 22.87
#